data_AF-A0A8D8PAV4-F1
#
_entry.id   AF-A0A8D8PAV4-F1
#
_cell.length_a   1.000
_cell.length_b   1.000
_cell.length_c   1.000
_cell.angle_alpha   90.00
_cell.angle_beta   90.00
_cell.angle_gamma   90.00
#
_symmetry.space_group_name_H-M   'P 1'
#
loop_
_entity.id
_entity.type
_entity.pdbx_description
1 polymer ?
#
loop_
_entity_poly.entity_id
_entity_poly.type
_entity_poly.pdbx_seq_one_letter_code
_entity_poly.pdbx_strand_id
1 'polypeptide(L)'
;GYSGGVGKGKGRRGRSKAQPSAAGHPGNGPVSISESSDVSDTLEEDMPAPPSPGPDLESVDGVQPELQRTQKESEIRKMYLVAEYLGNGNGHTLEDVLGPLPGSKTVFRNKHFILTCTIPPKGICSTPDKDDMRNKYRKFSLVPFVKEHLRLQIEMGGGKVYDHFEDIPKAKYKQCKLIAPHPSATAKYVQCLAVDVPAVSHEWIIECCRTLTFLDYKPFALPAGWSFLEERYIRWNCGRGVELRSTVNPFVGYCINIASLNKDFTEFWSRVCKMAGGTVRLIKAEADLTPNLSGFMLTDQEFPEDIKLRATRYGLQIVSTVWVVQSLIVGRVCQPDSHEKLTQI
;
A
#
# COMPACT_ATOMS: atom_id res chain seq x y z
N GLY A 1 51.39 2.63 -46.07
CA GLY A 1 51.00 3.22 -47.36
C GLY A 1 50.59 2.11 -48.31
N TYR A 2 49.79 2.44 -49.33
CA TYR A 2 49.25 1.55 -50.38
C TYR A 2 48.22 0.51 -49.87
N SER A 3 46.92 0.66 -50.20
CA SER A 3 46.23 0.40 -51.51
C SER A 3 45.93 -1.09 -51.68
N GLY A 4 44.67 -1.55 -51.71
CA GLY A 4 43.77 -1.51 -52.89
C GLY A 4 43.86 -2.85 -53.64
N GLY A 5 42.83 -3.42 -54.30
CA GLY A 5 41.42 -3.08 -54.44
C GLY A 5 40.76 -3.89 -55.59
N VAL A 6 39.42 -3.89 -55.63
CA VAL A 6 38.55 -4.06 -56.84
C VAL A 6 38.41 -5.45 -57.52
N GLY A 7 37.16 -5.94 -57.58
CA GLY A 7 36.52 -6.41 -58.83
C GLY A 7 35.84 -7.80 -58.82
N LYS A 8 34.85 -8.13 -59.68
CA LYS A 8 33.81 -7.33 -60.38
C LYS A 8 32.82 -8.25 -61.14
N GLY A 9 31.51 -7.95 -61.17
CA GLY A 9 30.53 -8.50 -62.14
C GLY A 9 29.19 -8.96 -61.53
N LYS A 10 28.04 -8.97 -62.24
CA LYS A 10 27.71 -8.53 -63.62
C LYS A 10 26.16 -8.44 -63.82
N GLY A 11 25.68 -7.53 -64.69
CA GLY A 11 24.29 -7.48 -65.24
C GLY A 11 23.41 -6.33 -64.67
N ARG A 12 22.97 -5.28 -65.39
CA ARG A 12 22.07 -5.12 -66.58
C ARG A 12 20.59 -5.49 -66.29
N ARG A 13 19.55 -4.70 -66.65
CA ARG A 13 19.40 -3.64 -67.69
C ARG A 13 18.16 -2.73 -67.46
N GLY A 14 18.29 -1.43 -67.79
CA GLY A 14 17.27 -0.58 -68.50
C GLY A 14 16.08 0.00 -67.72
N ARG A 15 15.39 1.08 -68.15
CA ARG A 15 15.60 2.07 -69.25
C ARG A 15 14.85 3.38 -68.90
N SER A 16 15.27 4.52 -69.44
CA SER A 16 14.87 5.89 -69.03
C SER A 16 14.01 6.69 -70.03
N LYS A 17 13.61 7.91 -69.62
CA LYS A 17 13.05 9.09 -70.36
C LYS A 17 11.51 9.22 -70.42
N ALA A 18 10.90 10.44 -70.47
CA ALA A 18 11.35 11.81 -70.14
C ALA A 18 10.15 12.82 -70.10
N GLN A 19 10.40 13.99 -69.50
CA GLN A 19 9.65 15.28 -69.48
C GLN A 19 9.49 15.98 -70.87
N PRO A 20 9.07 17.28 -71.00
CA PRO A 20 7.89 18.03 -70.47
C PRO A 20 7.26 19.00 -71.54
N SER A 21 6.35 19.91 -71.16
CA SER A 21 6.19 21.23 -71.83
C SER A 21 5.37 22.27 -70.99
N ALA A 22 5.47 23.56 -71.37
CA ALA A 22 4.84 24.75 -70.76
C ALA A 22 4.53 25.81 -71.87
N ALA A 23 4.01 27.03 -71.70
CA ALA A 23 3.72 27.90 -70.53
C ALA A 23 2.65 28.97 -70.93
N GLY A 24 2.17 29.84 -70.01
CA GLY A 24 1.37 31.02 -70.41
C GLY A 24 0.68 31.84 -69.29
N HIS A 25 0.75 33.17 -69.40
CA HIS A 25 0.20 34.25 -68.52
C HIS A 25 -0.88 35.07 -69.29
N PRO A 26 -1.46 36.21 -68.81
CA PRO A 26 -1.80 36.70 -67.45
C PRO A 26 -3.21 37.40 -67.30
N GLY A 27 -3.60 37.78 -66.06
CA GLY A 27 -4.15 39.12 -65.74
C GLY A 27 -5.67 39.45 -65.83
N ASN A 28 -6.33 39.60 -64.67
CA ASN A 28 -7.26 40.70 -64.28
C ASN A 28 -7.94 40.42 -62.91
N GLY A 29 -8.30 41.46 -62.15
CA GLY A 29 -9.25 41.40 -61.00
C GLY A 29 -10.42 42.38 -61.24
N PRO A 30 -11.18 42.82 -60.20
CA PRO A 30 -11.32 42.34 -58.82
C PRO A 30 -12.78 41.90 -58.51
N VAL A 31 -13.13 41.59 -57.24
CA VAL A 31 -14.39 41.96 -56.53
C VAL A 31 -14.37 41.36 -55.11
N SER A 32 -14.89 42.11 -54.13
CA SER A 32 -15.00 41.76 -52.71
C SER A 32 -16.41 41.26 -52.37
N ILE A 33 -16.55 40.25 -51.48
CA ILE A 33 -17.51 40.31 -50.35
C ILE A 33 -17.01 39.47 -49.16
N SER A 34 -17.22 40.03 -47.95
CA SER A 34 -17.21 39.46 -46.59
C SER A 34 -17.70 38.01 -46.43
N GLU A 35 -17.11 37.23 -45.52
CA GLU A 35 -17.68 36.94 -44.19
C GLU A 35 -16.75 36.11 -43.28
N SER A 36 -17.05 36.13 -41.98
CA SER A 36 -16.17 35.73 -40.86
C SER A 36 -16.31 34.28 -40.40
N SER A 37 -15.20 33.65 -40.01
CA SER A 37 -15.02 33.16 -38.62
C SER A 37 -13.56 32.72 -38.38
N ASP A 38 -13.04 33.08 -37.21
CA ASP A 38 -11.74 32.65 -36.70
C ASP A 38 -12.00 31.55 -35.65
N VAL A 39 -11.52 30.34 -35.93
CA VAL A 39 -11.41 29.26 -34.95
C VAL A 39 -9.96 28.80 -34.96
N SER A 40 -9.17 29.42 -34.07
CA SER A 40 -7.75 29.11 -33.95
C SER A 40 -7.59 27.72 -33.32
N ASP A 41 -7.08 26.75 -34.09
CA ASP A 41 -6.68 25.44 -33.57
C ASP A 41 -5.65 25.63 -32.46
N THR A 42 -6.05 25.35 -31.22
CA THR A 42 -5.12 25.28 -30.09
C THR A 42 -4.48 23.90 -30.10
N LEU A 43 -3.21 23.86 -30.46
CA LEU A 43 -2.40 22.65 -30.42
C LEU A 43 -2.43 22.08 -29.00
N GLU A 44 -2.98 20.88 -28.85
CA GLU A 44 -2.81 20.09 -27.63
C GLU A 44 -1.32 19.75 -27.50
N GLU A 45 -0.59 20.51 -26.68
CA GLU A 45 0.78 20.14 -26.31
C GLU A 45 0.73 18.80 -25.57
N ASP A 46 1.35 17.80 -26.19
CA ASP A 46 1.40 16.40 -25.74
C ASP A 46 2.12 16.31 -24.39
N MET A 47 1.35 16.52 -23.32
CA MET A 47 1.82 16.52 -21.94
C MET A 47 2.43 15.15 -21.64
N PRO A 48 3.75 15.06 -21.38
CA PRO A 48 4.39 13.78 -21.14
C PRO A 48 3.71 13.10 -19.95
N ALA A 49 3.21 11.89 -20.19
CA ALA A 49 2.54 11.10 -19.18
C ALA A 49 3.41 11.06 -17.91
N PRO A 50 2.83 11.28 -16.71
CA PRO A 50 3.62 11.25 -15.48
C PRO A 50 4.36 9.91 -15.40
N PRO A 51 5.64 9.90 -15.01
CA PRO A 51 6.40 8.67 -14.94
C PRO A 51 5.64 7.66 -14.08
N SER A 52 5.36 6.48 -14.67
CA SER A 52 4.66 5.40 -13.98
C SER A 52 5.26 5.21 -12.59
N PRO A 53 4.45 5.02 -11.54
CA PRO A 53 4.97 4.73 -10.22
C PRO A 53 5.97 3.58 -10.28
N GLY A 54 7.04 3.66 -9.48
CA GLY A 54 7.83 2.47 -9.16
C GLY A 54 6.92 1.36 -8.60
N PRO A 55 7.36 0.08 -8.61
CA PRO A 55 6.50 -1.07 -8.36
C PRO A 55 5.56 -0.85 -7.18
N ASP A 56 4.25 -0.83 -7.47
CA ASP A 56 3.19 -0.48 -6.50
C ASP A 56 2.96 -1.65 -5.54
N LEU A 57 3.92 -1.83 -4.62
CA LEU A 57 3.92 -2.85 -3.56
C LEU A 57 2.70 -2.75 -2.61
N GLU A 58 1.85 -1.72 -2.76
CA GLU A 58 0.59 -1.55 -2.04
C GLU A 58 -0.65 -2.02 -2.83
N SER A 59 -0.42 -2.59 -4.02
CA SER A 59 -1.40 -3.30 -4.86
C SER A 59 -1.26 -4.83 -4.83
N VAL A 60 -0.37 -5.36 -3.97
CA VAL A 60 -0.09 -6.81 -3.84
C VAL A 60 -1.32 -7.59 -3.39
N ASP A 61 -1.59 -8.74 -4.02
CA ASP A 61 -2.72 -9.58 -3.63
C ASP A 61 -2.62 -10.05 -2.17
N GLY A 62 -3.78 -10.08 -1.51
CA GLY A 62 -3.94 -10.36 -0.08
C GLY A 62 -3.76 -9.18 0.88
N VAL A 63 -3.46 -7.96 0.40
CA VAL A 63 -3.47 -6.73 1.23
C VAL A 63 -4.64 -5.82 0.86
N GLN A 64 -5.11 -5.03 1.82
CA GLN A 64 -6.12 -4.00 1.55
C GLN A 64 -5.48 -2.79 0.85
N PRO A 65 -6.11 -2.24 -0.20
CA PRO A 65 -5.58 -1.07 -0.91
C PRO A 65 -5.61 0.17 -0.01
N GLU A 66 -4.50 0.90 0.04
CA GLU A 66 -4.41 2.16 0.77
C GLU A 66 -5.21 3.28 0.09
N LEU A 67 -5.87 4.11 0.91
CA LEU A 67 -6.48 5.39 0.50
C LEU A 67 -5.52 6.56 0.74
N GLN A 68 -5.76 7.68 0.05
CA GLN A 68 -4.94 8.90 0.16
C GLN A 68 -3.47 8.56 -0.12
N ARG A 69 -3.22 7.88 -1.24
CA ARG A 69 -1.87 7.45 -1.66
C ARG A 69 -1.04 8.67 -2.01
N THR A 70 -1.62 9.57 -2.80
CA THR A 70 -1.01 10.85 -3.19
C THR A 70 -1.42 12.02 -2.28
N GLN A 71 -0.59 13.06 -2.25
CA GLN A 71 -0.93 14.34 -1.60
C GLN A 71 -2.24 14.93 -2.17
N LYS A 72 -2.44 14.82 -3.49
CA LYS A 72 -3.66 15.27 -4.19
C LYS A 72 -4.93 14.60 -3.67
N GLU A 73 -4.92 13.28 -3.45
CA GLU A 73 -6.07 12.58 -2.84
C GLU A 73 -6.35 13.04 -1.40
N SER A 74 -5.31 13.31 -0.61
CA SER A 74 -5.47 13.82 0.75
C SER A 74 -6.05 15.23 0.76
N GLU A 75 -5.62 16.12 -0.13
CA GLU A 75 -6.20 17.48 -0.24
C GLU A 75 -7.63 17.44 -0.80
N ILE A 76 -7.95 16.52 -1.72
CA ILE A 76 -9.34 16.26 -2.14
C ILE A 76 -10.18 15.80 -0.93
N ARG A 77 -9.69 14.87 -0.10
CA ARG A 77 -10.40 14.43 1.12
C ARG A 77 -10.64 15.58 2.09
N LYS A 78 -9.65 16.46 2.28
CA LYS A 78 -9.72 17.66 3.11
C LYS A 78 -10.72 18.68 2.55
N MET A 79 -10.78 18.86 1.23
CA MET A 79 -11.77 19.72 0.57
C MET A 79 -13.21 19.20 0.76
N TYR A 80 -13.45 17.89 0.63
CA TYR A 80 -14.75 17.31 0.96
C TYR A 80 -15.13 17.54 2.43
N LEU A 81 -14.17 17.40 3.35
CA LEU A 81 -14.41 17.66 4.76
C LEU A 81 -14.75 19.13 5.05
N VAL A 82 -14.10 20.06 4.35
CA VAL A 82 -14.46 21.49 4.41
C VAL A 82 -15.90 21.70 3.93
N ALA A 83 -16.32 21.09 2.83
CA ALA A 83 -17.71 21.17 2.38
C ALA A 83 -18.71 20.59 3.40
N GLU A 84 -18.40 19.44 3.99
CA GLU A 84 -19.23 18.77 5.01
C GLU A 84 -19.40 19.57 6.31
N TYR A 85 -18.32 20.18 6.83
CA TYR A 85 -18.30 20.78 8.18
C TYR A 85 -18.39 22.31 8.18
N LEU A 86 -17.77 23.00 7.22
CA LEU A 86 -17.78 24.47 7.13
C LEU A 86 -18.90 25.02 6.24
N GLY A 87 -19.46 24.22 5.33
CA GLY A 87 -20.53 24.63 4.41
C GLY A 87 -21.83 25.08 5.09
N ASN A 88 -22.08 24.64 6.33
CA ASN A 88 -23.31 24.94 7.08
C ASN A 88 -23.23 26.20 7.97
N GLY A 89 -22.13 26.98 7.93
CA GLY A 89 -22.03 28.23 8.68
C GLY A 89 -21.86 28.08 10.20
N ASN A 90 -21.58 26.87 10.69
CA ASN A 90 -21.51 26.54 12.13
C ASN A 90 -20.27 27.08 12.88
N GLY A 91 -19.44 27.93 12.26
CA GLY A 91 -18.28 28.56 12.91
C GLY A 91 -17.09 27.65 13.26
N HIS A 92 -17.23 26.33 13.14
CA HIS A 92 -16.13 25.37 13.34
C HIS A 92 -15.01 25.58 12.32
N THR A 93 -13.78 25.68 12.81
CA THR A 93 -12.57 25.72 11.99
C THR A 93 -12.11 24.31 11.59
N LEU A 94 -11.23 24.21 10.61
CA LEU A 94 -10.60 22.93 10.27
C LEU A 94 -9.70 22.41 11.41
N GLU A 95 -9.17 23.29 12.27
CA GLU A 95 -8.35 22.92 13.43
C GLU A 95 -9.19 22.31 14.57
N ASP A 96 -10.46 22.70 14.70
CA ASP A 96 -11.39 22.06 15.63
C ASP A 96 -11.60 20.58 15.26
N VAL A 97 -11.75 20.32 13.95
CA VAL A 97 -12.03 18.98 13.40
C VAL A 97 -10.78 18.10 13.31
N LEU A 98 -9.66 18.61 12.77
CA LEU A 98 -8.43 17.85 12.50
C LEU A 98 -7.30 18.07 13.51
N GLY A 99 -7.50 18.95 14.49
CA GLY A 99 -6.45 19.40 15.40
C GLY A 99 -5.54 20.49 14.82
N PRO A 100 -4.90 21.30 15.70
CA PRO A 100 -4.02 22.38 15.29
C PRO A 100 -2.71 21.84 14.68
N LEU A 101 -2.01 22.70 13.95
CA LEU A 101 -0.61 22.48 13.59
C LEU A 101 0.29 22.94 14.76
N PRO A 102 1.28 22.15 15.20
CA PRO A 102 2.13 22.54 16.33
C PRO A 102 3.10 23.65 15.93
N GLY A 103 3.08 24.76 16.67
CA GLY A 103 3.98 25.90 16.43
C GLY A 103 5.45 25.67 16.81
N SER A 104 5.85 24.47 17.26
CA SER A 104 7.24 24.17 17.65
C SER A 104 7.67 22.74 17.33
N LYS A 105 8.94 22.59 16.91
CA LYS A 105 9.56 21.32 16.47
C LYS A 105 10.01 20.40 17.64
N THR A 106 9.28 20.42 18.75
CA THR A 106 9.66 19.70 19.99
C THR A 106 8.78 18.49 20.27
N VAL A 107 7.47 18.58 20.00
CA VAL A 107 6.45 17.58 20.36
C VAL A 107 6.80 16.17 19.88
N PHE A 108 7.27 16.05 18.64
CA PHE A 108 7.62 14.76 18.01
C PHE A 108 9.12 14.64 17.72
N ARG A 109 9.97 15.43 18.36
CA ARG A 109 11.42 15.45 18.11
C ARG A 109 12.04 14.06 18.24
N ASN A 110 12.79 13.64 17.22
CA ASN A 110 13.43 12.33 17.10
C ASN A 110 12.46 11.12 17.14
N LYS A 111 11.17 11.33 16.85
CA LYS A 111 10.16 10.27 16.74
C LYS A 111 9.96 9.89 15.26
N HIS A 112 9.50 8.66 15.05
CA HIS A 112 9.42 8.02 13.74
C HIS A 112 7.99 7.52 13.53
N PHE A 113 7.42 7.76 12.35
CA PHE A 113 6.01 7.45 12.07
C PHE A 113 5.83 6.96 10.64
N ILE A 114 4.83 6.11 10.44
CA ILE A 114 4.33 5.75 9.11
C ILE A 114 2.81 5.83 9.17
N LEU A 115 2.18 6.35 8.11
CA LEU A 115 0.75 6.64 8.05
C LEU A 115 0.06 5.62 7.14
N THR A 116 -1.09 5.08 7.55
CA THR A 116 -1.93 4.26 6.68
C THR A 116 -3.42 4.49 6.91
N CYS A 117 -4.23 4.41 5.85
CA CYS A 117 -5.68 4.45 5.97
C CYS A 117 -6.38 3.64 4.88
N THR A 118 -7.59 3.17 5.20
CA THR A 118 -8.46 2.35 4.34
C THR A 118 -9.92 2.79 4.52
N ILE A 119 -10.83 2.23 3.74
CA ILE A 119 -12.27 2.39 3.98
C ILE A 119 -12.61 1.69 5.32
N PRO A 120 -13.32 2.35 6.26
CA PRO A 120 -13.77 1.70 7.48
C PRO A 120 -14.64 0.46 7.19
N PRO A 121 -14.33 -0.71 7.79
CA PRO A 121 -15.20 -1.87 7.73
C PRO A 121 -16.65 -1.55 8.13
N LYS A 122 -17.60 -2.10 7.36
CA LYS A 122 -19.05 -1.90 7.58
C LYS A 122 -19.44 -2.31 9.01
N GLY A 123 -20.16 -1.43 9.72
CA GLY A 123 -20.64 -1.68 11.09
C GLY A 123 -19.69 -1.28 12.23
N ILE A 124 -18.62 -0.52 11.96
CA ILE A 124 -17.78 0.11 13.00
C ILE A 124 -18.43 1.37 13.61
N CYS A 125 -19.18 2.14 12.82
CA CYS A 125 -19.79 3.40 13.25
C CYS A 125 -21.16 3.24 13.95
N SER A 126 -21.56 2.02 14.30
CA SER A 126 -22.85 1.77 14.96
C SER A 126 -22.87 2.26 16.41
N THR A 127 -24.03 2.78 16.83
CA THR A 127 -24.30 3.21 18.21
C THR A 127 -24.04 2.09 19.23
N PRO A 128 -23.73 2.41 20.51
CA PRO A 128 -23.56 1.37 21.53
C PRO A 128 -24.82 0.55 21.69
N ASP A 129 -24.73 -0.75 21.40
CA ASP A 129 -25.42 -1.71 22.24
C ASP A 129 -24.66 -1.78 23.58
N LYS A 130 -25.39 -1.75 24.70
CA LYS A 130 -24.77 -1.52 26.02
C LYS A 130 -24.15 -2.79 26.62
N ASP A 131 -24.51 -3.96 26.11
CA ASP A 131 -24.17 -5.26 26.70
C ASP A 131 -22.98 -5.98 26.04
N ASP A 132 -22.49 -5.53 24.87
CA ASP A 132 -21.38 -6.19 24.17
C ASP A 132 -19.98 -5.79 24.72
N MET A 133 -19.72 -6.21 25.96
CA MET A 133 -18.40 -6.07 26.60
C MET A 133 -17.27 -6.78 25.83
N ARG A 134 -17.62 -7.79 25.03
CA ARG A 134 -16.66 -8.59 24.23
C ARG A 134 -16.07 -7.74 23.09
N ASN A 135 -16.83 -6.77 22.58
CA ASN A 135 -16.47 -5.88 21.47
C ASN A 135 -16.18 -4.42 21.84
N LYS A 136 -15.64 -4.12 23.04
CA LYS A 136 -15.21 -2.75 23.40
C LYS A 136 -14.32 -2.06 22.35
N TYR A 137 -13.56 -2.83 21.58
CA TYR A 137 -12.67 -2.37 20.50
C TYR A 137 -13.32 -2.23 19.12
N ARG A 138 -14.62 -2.49 18.97
CA ARG A 138 -15.33 -2.37 17.67
C ARG A 138 -15.58 -0.93 17.24
N LYS A 139 -15.32 0.03 18.13
CA LYS A 139 -15.44 1.47 17.91
C LYS A 139 -14.05 2.07 17.76
N PHE A 140 -13.86 2.80 16.67
CA PHE A 140 -12.65 3.56 16.40
C PHE A 140 -12.99 5.05 16.25
N SER A 141 -11.96 5.87 16.03
CA SER A 141 -12.07 7.31 15.85
C SER A 141 -13.19 7.69 14.89
N LEU A 142 -14.10 8.57 15.35
CA LEU A 142 -15.01 9.30 14.48
C LEU A 142 -14.36 10.59 13.94
N VAL A 143 -13.22 11.01 14.50
CA VAL A 143 -12.43 12.11 13.95
C VAL A 143 -11.96 11.74 12.53
N PRO A 144 -12.10 12.66 11.54
CA PRO A 144 -11.72 12.39 10.16
C PRO A 144 -10.20 12.24 9.97
N PHE A 145 -9.79 11.17 9.28
CA PHE A 145 -8.40 10.95 8.91
C PHE A 145 -8.04 11.68 7.60
N VAL A 146 -7.19 12.70 7.69
CA VAL A 146 -6.57 13.38 6.55
C VAL A 146 -5.06 13.17 6.64
N LYS A 147 -4.52 12.36 5.72
CA LYS A 147 -3.15 11.82 5.80
C LYS A 147 -2.10 12.92 5.74
N GLU A 148 -2.29 13.90 4.87
CA GLU A 148 -1.36 15.03 4.69
C GLU A 148 -1.39 16.00 5.88
N HIS A 149 -2.57 16.24 6.46
CA HIS A 149 -2.67 17.07 7.69
C HIS A 149 -1.92 16.41 8.86
N LEU A 150 -2.07 15.10 9.01
CA LEU A 150 -1.32 14.32 10.01
C LEU A 150 0.19 14.31 9.73
N ARG A 151 0.62 14.24 8.46
CA ARG A 151 2.03 14.40 8.06
C ARG A 151 2.56 15.77 8.51
N LEU A 152 1.86 16.85 8.16
CA LEU A 152 2.23 18.22 8.53
C LEU A 152 2.29 18.39 10.06
N GLN A 153 1.31 17.88 10.81
CA GLN A 153 1.32 17.89 12.28
C GLN A 153 2.59 17.20 12.85
N ILE A 154 2.94 16.03 12.32
CA ILE A 154 4.13 15.29 12.76
C ILE A 154 5.43 16.04 12.44
N GLU A 155 5.57 16.53 11.22
CA GLU A 155 6.80 17.16 10.72
C GLU A 155 7.03 18.56 11.30
N MET A 156 5.98 19.37 11.44
CA MET A 156 6.03 20.65 12.15
C MET A 156 6.32 20.45 13.65
N GLY A 157 5.89 19.32 14.23
CA GLY A 157 6.26 18.91 15.59
C GLY A 157 7.69 18.34 15.71
N GLY A 158 8.44 18.23 14.61
CA GLY A 158 9.83 17.75 14.60
C GLY A 158 10.00 16.23 14.48
N GLY A 159 8.95 15.51 14.15
CA GLY A 159 8.97 14.08 13.84
C GLY A 159 9.36 13.78 12.40
N LYS A 160 9.67 12.51 12.11
CA LYS A 160 9.87 12.01 10.74
C LYS A 160 8.76 11.04 10.35
N VAL A 161 8.04 11.37 9.27
CA VAL A 161 7.16 10.46 8.55
C VAL A 161 7.97 9.69 7.50
N TYR A 162 7.57 8.44 7.24
CA TYR A 162 8.07 7.61 6.15
C TYR A 162 6.93 7.27 5.20
N ASP A 163 7.19 7.36 3.90
CA ASP A 163 6.21 7.09 2.85
C ASP A 163 6.08 5.59 2.57
N HIS A 164 7.21 4.87 2.60
CA HIS A 164 7.27 3.41 2.50
C HIS A 164 7.81 2.79 3.79
N PHE A 165 7.48 1.52 4.04
CA PHE A 165 7.94 0.80 5.24
C PHE A 165 9.44 0.49 5.16
N GLU A 166 9.92 0.24 3.95
CA GLU A 166 11.28 -0.08 3.55
C GLU A 166 12.27 1.02 3.92
N ASP A 167 11.81 2.29 3.94
CA ASP A 167 12.61 3.46 4.32
C ASP A 167 12.89 3.53 5.83
N ILE A 168 12.13 2.79 6.65
CA ILE A 168 12.28 2.80 8.11
C ILE A 168 13.51 1.96 8.50
N PRO A 169 14.57 2.55 9.09
CA PRO A 169 15.75 1.77 9.48
C PRO A 169 15.38 0.75 10.57
N LYS A 170 15.89 -0.48 10.48
CA LYS A 170 15.59 -1.56 11.46
C LYS A 170 15.83 -1.16 12.92
N ALA A 171 16.88 -0.37 13.18
CA ALA A 171 17.18 0.18 14.51
C ALA A 171 16.11 1.14 15.06
N LYS A 172 15.20 1.61 14.21
CA LYS A 172 14.11 2.55 14.53
C LYS A 172 12.74 1.89 14.67
N TYR A 173 12.56 0.60 14.35
CA TYR A 173 11.26 -0.08 14.49
C TYR A 173 10.65 0.09 15.90
N LYS A 174 11.42 -0.17 16.97
CA LYS A 174 10.96 0.04 18.36
C LYS A 174 10.53 1.48 18.69
N GLN A 175 11.09 2.46 17.99
CA GLN A 175 10.79 3.89 18.13
C GLN A 175 9.68 4.36 17.18
N CYS A 176 9.37 3.58 16.14
CA CYS A 176 8.37 3.88 15.13
C CYS A 176 6.95 3.62 15.66
N LYS A 177 5.96 4.33 15.12
CA LYS A 177 4.53 4.12 15.37
C LYS A 177 3.78 4.14 14.04
N LEU A 178 2.91 3.16 13.83
CA LEU A 178 1.98 3.17 12.70
C LEU A 178 0.75 4.00 13.10
N ILE A 179 0.46 5.05 12.35
CA ILE A 179 -0.67 5.95 12.62
C ILE A 179 -1.81 5.62 11.65
N ALA A 180 -2.98 5.29 12.20
CA ALA A 180 -4.14 4.84 11.44
C ALA A 180 -5.47 5.31 12.07
N PRO A 181 -6.59 5.33 11.31
CA PRO A 181 -7.91 5.57 11.90
C PRO A 181 -8.48 4.35 12.63
N HIS A 182 -8.15 3.15 12.14
CA HIS A 182 -8.61 1.86 12.66
C HIS A 182 -7.61 0.76 12.21
N PRO A 183 -7.70 -0.47 12.75
CA PRO A 183 -6.97 -1.62 12.23
C PRO A 183 -7.35 -1.90 10.77
N SER A 184 -6.36 -2.30 9.98
CA SER A 184 -6.52 -2.66 8.57
C SER A 184 -5.52 -3.76 8.20
N ALA A 185 -5.59 -4.25 6.97
CA ALA A 185 -4.63 -5.19 6.42
C ALA A 185 -3.87 -4.59 5.21
N THR A 186 -3.51 -3.30 5.27
CA THR A 186 -2.67 -2.69 4.22
C THR A 186 -1.24 -3.24 4.23
N ALA A 187 -0.51 -3.08 3.14
CA ALA A 187 0.91 -3.43 3.04
C ALA A 187 1.73 -2.86 4.21
N LYS A 188 1.52 -1.58 4.56
CA LYS A 188 2.15 -0.92 5.72
C LYS A 188 1.77 -1.58 7.04
N TYR A 189 0.47 -1.89 7.25
CA TYR A 189 -0.03 -2.49 8.48
C TYR A 189 0.50 -3.90 8.70
N VAL A 190 0.46 -4.75 7.66
CA VAL A 190 0.96 -6.13 7.68
C VAL A 190 2.48 -6.17 7.94
N GLN A 191 3.24 -5.28 7.30
CA GLN A 191 4.68 -5.17 7.57
C GLN A 191 4.97 -4.70 9.01
N CYS A 192 4.20 -3.74 9.54
CA CYS A 192 4.34 -3.30 10.93
C CYS A 192 4.00 -4.40 11.96
N LEU A 193 2.99 -5.23 11.71
CA LEU A 193 2.70 -6.42 12.51
C LEU A 193 3.90 -7.39 12.54
N ALA A 194 4.51 -7.63 11.38
CA ALA A 194 5.63 -8.57 11.24
C ALA A 194 6.93 -8.14 11.96
N VAL A 195 7.08 -6.86 12.34
CA VAL A 195 8.25 -6.34 13.08
C VAL A 195 7.91 -5.74 14.45
N ASP A 196 6.68 -5.92 14.92
CA ASP A 196 6.14 -5.38 16.18
C ASP A 196 6.26 -3.84 16.30
N VAL A 197 5.89 -3.11 15.23
CA VAL A 197 5.71 -1.64 15.23
C VAL A 197 4.25 -1.33 15.57
N PRO A 198 3.92 -0.86 16.79
CA PRO A 198 2.53 -0.78 17.23
C PRO A 198 1.73 0.29 16.49
N ALA A 199 0.48 -0.08 16.15
CA ALA A 199 -0.52 0.82 15.59
C ALA A 199 -1.18 1.69 16.68
N VAL A 200 -1.42 2.96 16.35
CA VAL A 200 -1.98 3.98 17.24
C VAL A 200 -3.04 4.78 16.48
N SER A 201 -4.14 5.14 17.15
CA SER A 201 -5.15 6.04 16.61
C SER A 201 -4.53 7.39 16.28
N HIS A 202 -4.85 7.94 15.11
CA HIS A 202 -4.43 9.28 14.72
C HIS A 202 -4.89 10.40 15.68
N GLU A 203 -5.95 10.18 16.46
CA GLU A 203 -6.36 11.07 17.54
C GLU A 203 -5.23 11.34 18.56
N TRP A 204 -4.28 10.42 18.71
CA TRP A 204 -3.10 10.63 19.56
C TRP A 204 -2.17 11.74 19.03
N ILE A 205 -2.00 11.85 17.71
CA ILE A 205 -1.22 12.93 17.09
C ILE A 205 -1.92 14.27 17.34
N ILE A 206 -3.23 14.30 17.07
CA ILE A 206 -4.11 15.44 17.31
C ILE A 206 -4.01 15.92 18.77
N GLU A 207 -4.09 15.01 19.73
CA GLU A 207 -4.04 15.35 21.15
C GLU A 207 -2.64 15.78 21.62
N CYS A 208 -1.58 15.18 21.08
CA CYS A 208 -0.20 15.67 21.30
C CYS A 208 -0.01 17.09 20.74
N CYS A 209 -0.63 17.42 19.60
CA CYS A 209 -0.61 18.77 19.03
C CYS A 209 -1.42 19.78 19.87
N ARG A 210 -2.62 19.40 20.35
CA ARG A 210 -3.45 20.24 21.23
C ARG A 210 -2.77 20.55 22.57
N THR A 211 -2.13 19.55 23.18
CA THR A 211 -1.45 19.66 24.48
C THR A 211 0.02 20.11 24.37
N LEU A 212 0.53 20.29 23.15
CA LEU A 212 1.94 20.57 22.82
C LEU A 212 2.94 19.62 23.54
N THR A 213 2.51 18.38 23.82
CA THR A 213 3.21 17.42 24.69
C THR A 213 3.24 16.04 24.05
N PHE A 214 4.34 15.31 24.18
CA PHE A 214 4.42 13.91 23.74
C PHE A 214 3.76 12.97 24.76
N LEU A 215 2.49 12.63 24.52
CA LEU A 215 1.66 11.82 25.43
C LEU A 215 2.00 10.32 25.35
N ASP A 216 1.65 9.55 26.40
CA ASP A 216 1.66 8.08 26.31
C ASP A 216 0.65 7.62 25.25
N TYR A 217 1.09 6.79 24.31
CA TYR A 217 0.26 6.31 23.20
C TYR A 217 -0.66 5.15 23.61
N LYS A 218 -0.41 4.49 24.75
CA LYS A 218 -1.18 3.29 25.18
C LYS A 218 -2.70 3.47 25.24
N PRO A 219 -3.27 4.61 25.69
CA PRO A 219 -4.72 4.83 25.67
C PRO A 219 -5.31 4.85 24.25
N PHE A 220 -4.49 5.20 23.25
CA PHE A 220 -4.83 5.31 21.84
C PHE A 220 -4.34 4.11 21.01
N ALA A 221 -3.78 3.07 21.64
CA ALA A 221 -3.24 1.92 20.94
C ALA A 221 -4.35 1.11 20.25
N LEU A 222 -4.20 0.87 18.96
CA LEU A 222 -5.13 0.07 18.18
C LEU A 222 -4.89 -1.43 18.44
N PRO A 223 -5.93 -2.27 18.38
CA PRO A 223 -5.75 -3.72 18.33
C PRO A 223 -5.03 -4.11 17.03
N ALA A 224 -4.27 -5.21 17.06
CA ALA A 224 -3.55 -5.76 15.91
C ALA A 224 -4.45 -6.10 14.72
N GLY A 225 -5.71 -6.42 14.98
CA GLY A 225 -6.72 -6.69 13.95
C GLY A 225 -7.91 -7.45 14.49
N TRP A 226 -8.87 -7.74 13.60
CA TRP A 226 -9.96 -8.66 13.87
C TRP A 226 -9.49 -10.09 13.61
N SER A 227 -9.64 -10.98 14.58
CA SER A 227 -9.53 -12.41 14.33
C SER A 227 -10.92 -13.01 14.18
N PHE A 228 -11.16 -13.65 13.04
CA PHE A 228 -12.39 -14.42 12.83
C PHE A 228 -12.35 -15.78 13.54
N LEU A 229 -11.16 -16.30 13.88
CA LEU A 229 -11.01 -17.55 14.64
C LEU A 229 -11.39 -17.38 16.12
N GLU A 230 -11.18 -16.18 16.67
CA GLU A 230 -11.53 -15.84 18.05
C GLU A 230 -12.73 -14.87 18.15
N GLU A 231 -13.38 -14.58 17.02
CA GLU A 231 -14.53 -13.67 16.85
C GLU A 231 -14.40 -12.33 17.60
N ARG A 232 -13.20 -11.75 17.59
CA ARG A 232 -12.89 -10.55 18.39
C ARG A 232 -11.71 -9.75 17.85
N TYR A 233 -11.62 -8.49 18.26
CA TYR A 233 -10.41 -7.71 18.12
C TYR A 233 -9.31 -8.20 19.07
N ILE A 234 -8.12 -8.38 18.51
CA ILE A 234 -6.94 -8.89 19.20
C ILE A 234 -6.03 -7.72 19.59
N ARG A 235 -5.71 -7.55 20.88
CA ARG A 235 -4.83 -6.46 21.33
C ARG A 235 -3.42 -6.66 20.78
N TRP A 236 -2.74 -5.56 20.43
CA TRP A 236 -1.35 -5.61 19.97
C TRP A 236 -0.45 -6.33 20.99
N ASN A 237 -0.55 -5.92 22.27
CA ASN A 237 0.24 -6.45 23.38
C ASN A 237 -0.57 -7.38 24.29
N CYS A 238 -1.06 -8.52 23.77
CA CYS A 238 -1.63 -9.57 24.62
C CYS A 238 -0.52 -10.23 25.47
N GLY A 239 -0.44 -9.90 26.76
CA GLY A 239 0.39 -10.68 27.70
C GLY A 239 0.52 -10.06 29.10
N ARG A 240 0.31 -10.88 30.13
CA ARG A 240 0.87 -10.72 31.48
C ARG A 240 1.17 -12.11 32.03
N GLY A 241 2.32 -12.29 32.68
CA GLY A 241 2.72 -13.57 33.26
C GLY A 241 3.23 -14.58 32.23
N VAL A 242 3.03 -15.87 32.49
CA VAL A 242 3.52 -17.00 31.67
C VAL A 242 2.87 -17.04 30.28
N GLU A 243 1.70 -16.42 30.11
CA GLU A 243 1.05 -16.19 28.81
C GLU A 243 1.51 -14.87 28.16
N LEU A 244 2.77 -14.49 28.32
CA LEU A 244 3.34 -13.40 27.52
C LEU A 244 3.44 -13.90 26.08
N ARG A 245 2.75 -13.24 25.14
CA ARG A 245 3.10 -13.39 23.72
C ARG A 245 4.59 -13.11 23.56
N SER A 246 5.31 -14.05 22.95
CA SER A 246 6.37 -13.65 22.03
C SER A 246 5.68 -13.11 20.78
N THR A 247 5.26 -11.84 20.79
CA THR A 247 4.80 -11.12 19.58
C THR A 247 5.88 -11.12 18.50
N VAL A 248 7.14 -11.22 18.96
CA VAL A 248 8.31 -11.39 18.15
C VAL A 248 8.24 -12.73 17.41
N ASN A 249 7.79 -12.65 16.17
CA ASN A 249 8.00 -13.62 15.09
C ASN A 249 7.17 -14.92 15.19
N PRO A 250 5.87 -14.91 14.83
CA PRO A 250 5.01 -16.10 14.87
C PRO A 250 5.45 -17.26 13.96
N PHE A 251 6.33 -17.03 12.98
CA PHE A 251 6.81 -18.05 12.05
C PHE A 251 8.19 -18.63 12.42
N VAL A 252 8.74 -18.32 13.60
CA VAL A 252 9.98 -18.95 14.09
C VAL A 252 9.83 -20.48 14.12
N GLY A 253 10.80 -21.17 13.51
CA GLY A 253 10.81 -22.62 13.39
C GLY A 253 9.99 -23.19 12.23
N TYR A 254 9.21 -22.36 11.51
CA TYR A 254 8.40 -22.79 10.38
C TYR A 254 9.07 -22.48 9.04
N CYS A 255 8.87 -23.38 8.07
CA CYS A 255 9.21 -23.14 6.67
C CYS A 255 7.96 -22.74 5.89
N ILE A 256 8.07 -21.67 5.09
CA ILE A 256 7.00 -21.13 4.26
C ILE A 256 7.51 -21.12 2.82
N ASN A 257 6.94 -21.98 2.00
CA ASN A 257 7.28 -22.14 0.59
C ASN A 257 6.34 -21.23 -0.21
N ILE A 258 6.85 -20.17 -0.82
CA ILE A 258 6.03 -19.17 -1.52
C ILE A 258 6.10 -19.46 -3.03
N ALA A 259 4.92 -19.59 -3.63
CA ALA A 259 4.75 -20.08 -4.99
C ALA A 259 3.70 -19.22 -5.73
N SER A 260 4.17 -18.39 -6.66
CA SER A 260 3.34 -17.45 -7.42
C SER A 260 4.09 -17.05 -8.69
N LEU A 261 3.36 -16.71 -9.75
CA LEU A 261 3.92 -16.13 -10.97
C LEU A 261 4.12 -14.61 -10.84
N ASN A 262 3.40 -13.98 -9.93
CA ASN A 262 3.49 -12.55 -9.62
C ASN A 262 4.74 -12.25 -8.78
N LYS A 263 5.68 -11.51 -9.36
CA LYS A 263 6.94 -11.14 -8.71
C LYS A 263 6.69 -10.35 -7.42
N ASP A 264 5.81 -9.35 -7.46
CA ASP A 264 5.58 -8.44 -6.32
C ASP A 264 4.92 -9.18 -5.16
N PHE A 265 4.03 -10.14 -5.43
CA PHE A 265 3.52 -11.10 -4.45
C PHE A 265 4.66 -11.87 -3.79
N THR A 266 5.54 -12.51 -4.57
CA THR A 266 6.63 -13.31 -4.02
C THR A 266 7.62 -12.47 -3.20
N GLU A 267 7.94 -11.24 -3.62
CA GLU A 267 8.87 -10.36 -2.90
C GLU A 267 8.25 -9.81 -1.61
N PHE A 268 7.01 -9.32 -1.65
CA PHE A 268 6.30 -8.78 -0.49
C PHE A 268 6.08 -9.84 0.58
N TRP A 269 5.44 -10.97 0.23
CA TRP A 269 5.14 -12.02 1.21
C TRP A 269 6.41 -12.73 1.71
N SER A 270 7.47 -12.84 0.88
CA SER A 270 8.79 -13.26 1.37
C SER A 270 9.33 -12.34 2.45
N ARG A 271 9.19 -11.02 2.27
CA ARG A 271 9.68 -10.03 3.22
C ARG A 271 8.90 -10.11 4.53
N VAL A 272 7.57 -10.10 4.46
CA VAL A 272 6.67 -10.24 5.63
C VAL A 272 6.99 -11.51 6.41
N CYS A 273 7.06 -12.67 5.74
CA CYS A 273 7.31 -13.96 6.40
C CYS A 273 8.72 -14.02 7.04
N LYS A 274 9.76 -13.50 6.36
CA LYS A 274 11.13 -13.41 6.92
C LYS A 274 11.22 -12.46 8.11
N MET A 275 10.53 -11.32 8.07
CA MET A 275 10.48 -10.36 9.18
C MET A 275 9.84 -11.00 10.42
N ALA A 276 8.74 -11.73 10.22
CA ALA A 276 8.08 -12.56 11.24
C ALA A 276 8.81 -13.88 11.55
N GLY A 277 10.10 -14.00 11.22
CA GLY A 277 11.02 -15.08 11.61
C GLY A 277 10.89 -16.41 10.86
N GLY A 278 10.10 -16.47 9.80
CA GLY A 278 9.90 -17.66 8.98
C GLY A 278 11.07 -17.95 8.03
N THR A 279 11.36 -19.24 7.84
CA THR A 279 12.29 -19.68 6.79
C THR A 279 11.57 -19.74 5.45
N VAL A 280 11.82 -18.76 4.59
CA VAL A 280 11.14 -18.68 3.29
C VAL A 280 11.93 -19.36 2.18
N ARG A 281 11.25 -20.19 1.38
CA ARG A 281 11.74 -20.75 0.11
C ARG A 281 10.84 -20.27 -1.02
N LEU A 282 11.40 -20.06 -2.21
CA LEU A 282 10.62 -19.70 -3.41
C LEU A 282 10.48 -20.95 -4.29
N ILE A 283 9.25 -21.22 -4.75
CA ILE A 283 8.93 -22.26 -5.74
C ILE A 283 8.57 -21.53 -7.03
N LYS A 284 9.45 -21.58 -8.02
CA LYS A 284 9.27 -20.92 -9.32
C LYS A 284 8.88 -21.90 -10.42
N ALA A 285 9.34 -23.15 -10.30
CA ALA A 285 9.06 -24.22 -11.22
C ALA A 285 8.72 -25.52 -10.48
N GLU A 286 8.12 -26.46 -11.22
CA GLU A 286 7.83 -27.81 -10.75
C GLU A 286 9.07 -28.54 -10.17
N ALA A 287 10.26 -28.27 -10.72
CA ALA A 287 11.53 -28.84 -10.26
C ALA A 287 11.95 -28.37 -8.85
N ASP A 288 11.42 -27.25 -8.36
CA ASP A 288 11.69 -26.76 -7.00
C ASP A 288 10.87 -27.53 -5.95
N LEU A 289 9.81 -28.25 -6.34
CA LEU A 289 9.05 -29.13 -5.44
C LEU A 289 9.76 -30.46 -5.25
N THR A 290 10.46 -30.58 -4.12
CA THR A 290 11.13 -31.81 -3.69
C THR A 290 10.40 -32.50 -2.52
N PRO A 291 10.43 -33.84 -2.40
CA PRO A 291 9.74 -34.56 -1.31
C PRO A 291 10.25 -34.29 0.11
N ASN A 292 11.35 -33.54 0.26
CA ASN A 292 11.92 -33.12 1.54
C ASN A 292 11.51 -31.68 1.94
N LEU A 293 10.64 -31.03 1.17
CA LEU A 293 9.98 -29.80 1.62
C LEU A 293 9.05 -30.10 2.80
N SER A 294 8.86 -29.12 3.67
CA SER A 294 7.99 -29.22 4.83
C SER A 294 7.41 -27.85 5.20
N GLY A 295 6.39 -27.85 6.07
CA GLY A 295 5.69 -26.64 6.50
C GLY A 295 4.58 -26.24 5.54
N PHE A 296 4.47 -24.93 5.31
CA PHE A 296 3.34 -24.33 4.59
C PHE A 296 3.71 -24.00 3.14
N MET A 297 2.71 -23.96 2.27
CA MET A 297 2.82 -23.43 0.91
C MET A 297 1.86 -22.27 0.72
N LEU A 298 2.42 -21.06 0.63
CA LEU A 298 1.67 -19.83 0.36
C LEU A 298 1.63 -19.58 -1.15
N THR A 299 0.44 -19.42 -1.70
CA THR A 299 0.24 -19.31 -3.15
C THR A 299 -0.98 -18.47 -3.49
N ASP A 300 -1.10 -18.07 -4.75
CA ASP A 300 -2.18 -17.24 -5.31
C ASP A 300 -3.00 -18.00 -6.36
N GLN A 301 -4.07 -17.36 -6.85
CA GLN A 301 -4.98 -17.96 -7.82
C GLN A 301 -4.31 -18.23 -9.18
N GLU A 302 -3.26 -17.46 -9.51
CA GLU A 302 -2.50 -17.58 -10.76
C GLU A 302 -1.61 -18.85 -10.81
N PHE A 303 -1.33 -19.47 -9.66
CA PHE A 303 -0.37 -20.57 -9.59
C PHE A 303 -0.97 -21.93 -10.02
N PRO A 304 -0.27 -22.76 -10.83
CA PRO A 304 -0.85 -23.98 -11.42
C PRO A 304 -1.31 -25.04 -10.41
N GLU A 305 -2.54 -25.54 -10.61
CA GLU A 305 -3.17 -26.55 -9.73
C GLU A 305 -2.40 -27.88 -9.64
N ASP A 306 -1.78 -28.35 -10.73
CA ASP A 306 -0.96 -29.57 -10.70
C ASP A 306 0.22 -29.50 -9.71
N ILE A 307 0.74 -28.29 -9.49
CA ILE A 307 1.83 -28.02 -8.56
C ILE A 307 1.27 -27.97 -7.12
N LYS A 308 0.10 -27.35 -6.90
CA LYS A 308 -0.62 -27.39 -5.61
C LYS A 308 -0.96 -28.83 -5.19
N LEU A 309 -1.53 -29.63 -6.10
CA LEU A 309 -1.87 -31.04 -5.87
C LEU A 309 -0.65 -31.87 -5.46
N ARG A 310 0.51 -31.61 -6.08
CA ARG A 310 1.76 -32.30 -5.78
C ARG A 310 2.35 -31.88 -4.44
N ALA A 311 2.32 -30.59 -4.11
CA ALA A 311 2.76 -30.09 -2.82
C ALA A 311 1.96 -30.75 -1.67
N THR A 312 0.63 -30.87 -1.82
CA THR A 312 -0.21 -31.61 -0.87
C THR A 312 0.20 -33.08 -0.74
N ARG A 313 0.56 -33.76 -1.83
CA ARG A 313 1.10 -35.15 -1.79
C ARG A 313 2.44 -35.26 -1.08
N TYR A 314 3.25 -34.21 -1.06
CA TYR A 314 4.49 -34.12 -0.27
C TYR A 314 4.26 -33.65 1.18
N GLY A 315 3.00 -33.48 1.60
CA GLY A 315 2.65 -33.09 2.98
C GLY A 315 2.78 -31.60 3.28
N LEU A 316 2.92 -30.75 2.26
CA LEU A 316 2.84 -29.30 2.44
C LEU A 316 1.39 -28.87 2.68
N GLN A 317 1.19 -28.03 3.69
CA GLN A 317 -0.12 -27.43 3.97
C GLN A 317 -0.30 -26.18 3.11
N ILE A 318 -1.22 -26.25 2.14
CA ILE A 318 -1.58 -25.11 1.28
C ILE A 318 -2.28 -24.05 2.13
N VAL A 319 -1.85 -22.79 2.02
CA VAL A 319 -2.37 -21.65 2.79
C VAL A 319 -2.50 -20.39 1.94
N SER A 320 -3.42 -19.51 2.34
CA SER A 320 -3.68 -18.22 1.69
C SER A 320 -2.93 -17.06 2.35
N THR A 321 -2.96 -15.89 1.71
CA THR A 321 -2.47 -14.62 2.30
C THR A 321 -3.21 -14.26 3.58
N VAL A 322 -4.49 -14.62 3.69
CA VAL A 322 -5.31 -14.44 4.90
C VAL A 322 -4.75 -15.23 6.08
N TRP A 323 -4.21 -16.44 5.87
CA TRP A 323 -3.53 -17.21 6.92
C TRP A 323 -2.28 -16.50 7.46
N VAL A 324 -1.52 -15.82 6.59
CA VAL A 324 -0.36 -15.02 7.02
C VAL A 324 -0.82 -13.87 7.90
N VAL A 325 -1.81 -13.10 7.44
CA VAL A 325 -2.35 -11.94 8.17
C VAL A 325 -2.99 -12.35 9.50
N GLN A 326 -3.77 -13.43 9.55
CA GLN A 326 -4.34 -13.94 10.79
C GLN A 326 -3.27 -14.44 11.76
N SER A 327 -2.25 -15.15 11.28
CA SER A 327 -1.14 -15.62 12.13
C SER A 327 -0.37 -14.45 12.77
N LEU A 328 -0.21 -13.34 12.03
CA LEU A 328 0.36 -12.09 12.54
C LEU A 328 -0.54 -11.42 13.59
N ILE A 329 -1.85 -11.29 13.31
CA ILE A 329 -2.83 -10.70 14.25
C ILE A 329 -2.88 -11.49 15.57
N VAL A 330 -2.99 -12.82 15.47
CA VAL A 330 -3.13 -13.74 16.61
C VAL A 330 -1.76 -14.00 17.29
N GLY A 331 -0.64 -13.68 16.63
CA GLY A 331 0.71 -13.79 17.20
C GLY A 331 1.19 -15.23 17.35
N ARG A 332 0.67 -16.15 16.53
CA ARG A 332 1.02 -17.57 16.44
C ARG A 332 0.57 -18.10 15.08
N VAL A 333 1.20 -19.15 14.57
CA VAL A 333 0.70 -19.90 13.41
C VAL A 333 -0.76 -20.35 13.64
N CYS A 334 -1.65 -19.99 12.73
CA CYS A 334 -3.00 -20.54 12.65
C CYS A 334 -2.96 -21.98 12.10
N GLN A 335 -3.85 -22.86 12.58
CA GLN A 335 -4.02 -24.18 11.98
C GLN A 335 -4.82 -24.04 10.67
N PRO A 336 -4.31 -24.45 9.48
CA PRO A 336 -4.98 -24.15 8.21
C PRO A 336 -6.38 -24.75 8.08
N ASP A 337 -6.60 -25.93 8.66
CA ASP A 337 -7.89 -26.65 8.69
C ASP A 337 -8.95 -26.00 9.60
N SER A 338 -8.58 -25.04 10.45
CA SER A 338 -9.51 -24.42 11.39
C SER A 338 -10.56 -23.48 10.77
N HIS A 339 -10.35 -22.99 9.54
CA HIS A 339 -11.34 -22.21 8.79
C HIS A 339 -10.98 -22.11 7.30
N GLU A 340 -11.94 -22.36 6.40
CA GLU A 340 -11.81 -22.25 4.92
C GLU A 340 -10.99 -21.04 4.41
N LYS A 341 -11.14 -19.84 4.99
CA LYS A 341 -10.46 -18.61 4.56
C LYS A 341 -8.94 -18.67 4.70
N LEU A 342 -8.41 -19.57 5.54
CA LEU A 342 -6.97 -19.79 5.72
C LEU A 342 -6.35 -20.60 4.56
N THR A 343 -7.17 -21.31 3.79
CA THR A 343 -6.75 -22.17 2.66
C THR A 343 -7.37 -21.74 1.34
N GLN A 344 -8.40 -20.89 1.37
CA GLN A 344 -9.03 -20.29 0.20
C GLN A 344 -8.08 -19.28 -0.44
N ILE A 345 -7.70 -19.60 -1.68
CA ILE A 345 -6.79 -18.86 -2.54
C ILE A 345 -7.60 -18.14 -3.62
#